data_AF-A0A496TY56-F1
#
_entry.id   AF-A0A496TY56-F1
#
_cell.length_a   1.000
_cell.length_b   1.000
_cell.length_c   1.000
_cell.angle_alpha   90.00
_cell.angle_beta   90.00
_cell.angle_gamma   90.00
#
_symmetry.space_group_name_H-M   'P 1'
#
loop_
_entity.id
_entity.type
_entity.pdbx_description
1 polymer ?
#
loop_
_entity_poly.entity_id
_entity_poly.type
_entity_poly.pdbx_seq_one_letter_code
_entity_poly.pdbx_strand_id
1 'polypeptide(L)'
;MYYSKRNEGVMAEPYVYRTLLEDIYISPLEYQPGIPRGVYRLIKGTPEQIGNYVFTFMRFRFPPVSSPMHGMMIEAEIQVVKTGAQKSAPHVIRPRFVAMSLPTEQKPVTLQNGEISLRILQVNADPPGSIVVSIEGIADEAVRQNVPAQLLVEISRKPLINFLWLGMVCIVVGGLIAVRRRIGELK
;
A
#
# COMPACT_ATOMS: atom_id res chain seq x y z
N MET A 1 -3.70 -8.52 11.25
CA MET A 1 -2.51 -8.46 10.36
C MET A 1 -1.28 -8.25 11.23
N TYR A 2 -0.20 -8.99 10.99
CA TYR A 2 1.06 -8.81 11.71
C TYR A 2 2.24 -8.87 10.72
N TYR A 3 3.29 -8.09 10.99
CA TYR A 3 4.48 -8.05 10.14
C TYR A 3 5.43 -9.17 10.54
N SER A 4 5.71 -10.10 9.63
CA SER A 4 6.66 -11.20 9.86
C SER A 4 8.05 -10.79 9.41
N LYS A 5 9.01 -10.66 10.34
CA LYS A 5 10.43 -10.41 10.01
C LYS A 5 11.07 -11.54 9.20
N ARG A 6 10.51 -12.75 9.22
CA ARG A 6 11.05 -13.92 8.52
C ARG A 6 10.72 -13.94 7.02
N ASN A 7 9.56 -13.39 6.64
CA ASN A 7 9.09 -13.35 5.25
C ASN A 7 8.99 -11.92 4.71
N GLU A 8 9.49 -10.92 5.46
CA GLU A 8 9.43 -9.49 5.12
C GLU A 8 8.06 -9.04 4.56
N GLY A 9 6.98 -9.56 5.17
CA GLY A 9 5.63 -9.42 4.63
C GLY A 9 4.57 -9.25 5.71
N VAL A 10 3.46 -8.62 5.32
CA VAL A 10 2.26 -8.50 6.14
C VAL A 10 1.49 -9.81 6.04
N MET A 11 1.43 -10.56 7.13
CA MET A 11 0.64 -11.78 7.23
C MET A 11 -0.78 -11.44 7.69
N ALA A 12 -1.76 -11.94 6.95
CA ALA A 12 -3.17 -11.89 7.29
C ALA A 12 -3.65 -13.33 7.56
N GLU A 13 -4.44 -13.49 8.63
CA GLU A 13 -4.97 -14.79 8.98
C GLU A 13 -6.01 -15.22 7.95
N PRO A 14 -5.97 -16.48 7.49
CA PRO A 14 -6.95 -16.99 6.55
C PRO A 14 -8.32 -17.07 7.23
N TYR A 15 -9.36 -16.73 6.48
CA TYR A 15 -10.74 -16.91 6.94
C TYR A 15 -11.20 -18.31 6.58
N VAL A 16 -11.76 -19.04 7.55
CA VAL A 16 -12.24 -20.41 7.36
C VAL A 16 -13.76 -20.42 7.48
N TYR A 17 -14.43 -20.72 6.37
CA TYR A 17 -15.86 -20.97 6.35
C TYR A 17 -16.10 -22.49 6.38
N ARG A 18 -16.69 -22.97 7.47
CA ARG A 18 -16.95 -24.40 7.68
C ARG A 18 -18.39 -24.71 7.34
N THR A 19 -18.61 -25.74 6.52
CA THR A 19 -19.94 -26.29 6.26
C THR A 19 -20.00 -27.78 6.63
N LEU A 20 -21.19 -28.37 6.54
CA LEU A 20 -21.38 -29.81 6.80
C LEU A 20 -20.61 -30.72 5.83
N LEU A 21 -20.29 -30.25 4.61
CA LEU A 21 -19.69 -31.08 3.56
C LEU A 21 -18.30 -30.60 3.11
N GLU A 22 -18.00 -29.32 3.26
CA GLU A 22 -16.71 -28.73 2.85
C GLU A 22 -16.25 -27.63 3.81
N ASP A 23 -14.94 -27.56 4.01
CA ASP A 23 -14.31 -26.38 4.59
C ASP A 23 -13.70 -25.53 3.47
N ILE A 24 -14.08 -24.25 3.44
CA ILE A 24 -13.58 -23.26 2.47
C ILE A 24 -12.59 -22.37 3.21
N TYR A 25 -11.34 -22.40 2.75
CA TYR A 25 -10.26 -21.56 3.23
C TYR A 25 -10.08 -20.40 2.26
N ILE A 26 -10.19 -19.18 2.77
CA ILE A 26 -9.99 -17.95 2.02
C ILE A 26 -8.72 -17.29 2.58
N SER A 27 -7.64 -17.35 1.82
CA SER A 27 -6.33 -16.84 2.24
C SER A 27 -5.94 -15.63 1.40
N PRO A 28 -5.82 -14.42 1.98
CA PRO A 28 -5.23 -13.29 1.28
C PRO A 28 -3.73 -13.56 1.05
N LEU A 29 -3.32 -13.64 -0.21
CA LEU A 29 -1.92 -13.89 -0.59
C LEU A 29 -1.14 -12.58 -0.69
N GLU A 30 -1.67 -11.63 -1.46
CA GLU A 30 -0.96 -10.40 -1.79
C GLU A 30 -1.94 -9.25 -1.97
N TYR A 31 -1.60 -8.08 -1.43
CA TYR A 31 -2.31 -6.84 -1.69
C TYR A 31 -1.38 -5.89 -2.44
N GLN A 32 -1.74 -5.58 -3.68
CA GLN A 32 -1.08 -4.56 -4.47
C GLN A 32 -1.91 -3.29 -4.40
N PRO A 33 -1.45 -2.26 -3.66
CA PRO A 33 -2.15 -0.99 -3.60
C PRO A 33 -2.22 -0.39 -5.00
N GLY A 34 -3.40 0.11 -5.36
CA GLY A 34 -3.59 0.79 -6.62
C GLY A 34 -2.76 2.07 -6.69
N ILE A 35 -2.35 2.47 -7.89
CA ILE A 35 -1.69 3.75 -8.13
C ILE A 35 -2.76 4.69 -8.69
N PRO A 36 -3.26 5.65 -7.89
CA PRO A 36 -4.25 6.61 -8.38
C PRO A 36 -3.67 7.41 -9.55
N ARG A 37 -4.54 7.79 -10.50
CA ARG A 37 -4.15 8.72 -11.57
C ARG A 37 -3.56 10.00 -10.97
N GLY A 38 -2.52 10.51 -11.62
CA GLY A 38 -1.86 11.74 -11.20
C GLY A 38 -0.91 11.59 -10.01
N VAL A 39 -0.75 10.39 -9.43
CA VAL A 39 0.17 10.17 -8.30
C VAL A 39 1.49 9.59 -8.78
N TYR A 40 2.59 10.27 -8.45
CA TYR A 40 3.95 9.92 -8.88
C TYR A 40 4.91 9.89 -7.71
N ARG A 41 5.92 9.03 -7.79
CA ARG A 41 6.99 8.94 -6.79
C ARG A 41 8.29 9.47 -7.38
N LEU A 42 8.68 10.67 -6.98
CA LEU A 42 9.93 11.28 -7.39
C LEU A 42 11.06 10.86 -6.44
N ILE A 43 12.12 10.28 -6.99
CA ILE A 43 13.35 9.93 -6.26
C ILE A 43 14.32 11.11 -6.36
N LYS A 44 15.02 11.40 -5.26
CA LYS A 44 15.97 12.52 -5.22
C LYS A 44 17.06 12.38 -6.30
N GLY A 45 17.26 13.44 -7.06
CA GLY A 45 18.27 13.53 -8.11
C GLY A 45 17.94 12.75 -9.40
N THR A 46 16.81 12.04 -9.44
CA THR A 46 16.41 11.26 -10.62
C THR A 46 15.37 12.05 -11.42
N PRO A 47 15.65 12.40 -12.69
CA PRO A 47 14.65 13.04 -13.54
C PRO A 47 13.58 12.02 -13.95
N GLU A 48 12.30 12.33 -13.68
CA GLU A 48 11.16 11.54 -14.11
C GLU A 48 10.36 12.32 -15.15
N GLN A 49 10.17 11.73 -16.34
CA GLN A 49 9.37 12.33 -17.39
C GLN A 49 7.90 11.98 -17.20
N ILE A 50 7.05 13.01 -17.11
CA ILE A 50 5.60 12.90 -16.93
C ILE A 50 4.95 13.78 -18.02
N GLY A 51 4.42 13.11 -19.04
CA GLY A 51 3.91 13.77 -20.25
C GLY A 51 4.99 14.59 -20.96
N ASN A 52 4.69 15.86 -21.21
CA ASN A 52 5.59 16.85 -21.80
C ASN A 52 6.46 17.61 -20.79
N TYR A 53 6.55 17.16 -19.53
CA TYR A 53 7.39 17.76 -18.50
C TYR A 53 8.36 16.75 -17.90
N VAL A 54 9.57 17.21 -17.58
CA VAL A 54 10.55 16.47 -16.77
C VAL A 54 10.56 17.07 -15.38
N PHE A 55 10.25 16.25 -14.38
CA PHE A 55 10.28 16.61 -12.97
C PHE A 55 11.51 16.01 -12.31
N THR A 56 12.32 16.85 -11.66
CA THR A 56 13.50 16.41 -10.91
C THR A 56 13.37 16.87 -9.46
N PHE A 57 13.27 15.94 -8.53
CA PHE A 57 13.30 16.26 -7.10
C PHE A 57 14.75 16.53 -6.67
N MET A 58 15.05 17.78 -6.30
CA MET A 58 16.41 18.20 -5.99
C MET A 58 16.76 17.93 -4.53
N ARG A 59 15.96 18.49 -3.61
CA ARG A 59 16.23 18.41 -2.15
C ARG A 59 15.03 18.83 -1.30
N PHE A 60 15.06 18.38 -0.05
CA PHE A 60 14.24 18.95 1.01
C PHE A 60 14.83 20.27 1.51
N ARG A 61 13.95 21.21 1.84
CA ARG A 61 14.25 22.44 2.56
C ARG A 61 13.40 22.48 3.82
N PHE A 62 14.03 22.91 4.90
CA PHE A 62 13.40 23.08 6.21
C PHE A 62 13.40 24.58 6.50
N PRO A 63 12.33 25.32 6.14
CA PRO A 63 12.25 26.72 6.49
C PRO A 63 12.26 26.88 8.02
N PRO A 64 12.86 27.96 8.54
CA PRO A 64 12.86 28.23 9.98
C PRO A 64 11.41 28.34 10.46
N VAL A 65 11.03 27.44 11.35
CA VAL A 65 9.67 27.39 11.92
C VAL A 65 9.56 28.56 12.90
N SER A 66 8.69 29.53 12.61
CA SER A 66 8.49 30.71 13.46
C SER A 66 7.77 30.41 14.78
N SER A 67 7.24 29.20 14.95
CA SER A 67 6.57 28.80 16.19
C SER A 67 6.59 27.28 16.38
N PRO A 68 7.10 26.74 17.52
CA PRO A 68 7.15 25.31 17.81
C PRO A 68 5.77 24.64 17.88
N MET A 69 4.67 25.41 17.83
CA MET A 69 3.29 24.93 17.91
C MET A 69 2.70 24.46 16.56
N HIS A 70 3.36 24.72 15.42
CA HIS A 70 2.78 24.52 14.08
C HIS A 70 3.31 23.30 13.31
N GLY A 71 4.02 22.39 13.99
CA GLY A 71 4.56 21.18 13.38
C GLY A 71 5.78 21.42 12.50
N MET A 72 6.41 20.34 12.04
CA MET A 72 7.57 20.40 11.16
C MET A 72 7.12 20.72 9.71
N MET A 73 7.55 21.87 9.19
CA MET A 73 7.32 22.26 7.81
C MET A 73 8.46 21.75 6.92
N ILE A 74 8.10 21.06 5.85
CA ILE A 74 9.01 20.52 4.84
C ILE A 74 8.62 21.12 3.49
N GLU A 75 9.59 21.74 2.82
CA GLU A 75 9.46 22.16 1.42
C GLU A 75 10.27 21.20 0.54
N ALA A 76 9.71 20.78 -0.59
CA ALA A 76 10.47 20.04 -1.60
C ALA A 76 10.83 20.96 -2.76
N GLU A 77 12.11 21.05 -3.11
CA GLU A 77 12.57 21.79 -4.29
C GLU A 77 12.50 20.86 -5.51
N ILE A 78 11.55 21.12 -6.40
CA ILE A 78 11.32 20.33 -7.61
C ILE A 78 11.60 21.22 -8.82
N GLN A 79 12.48 20.76 -9.71
CA GLN A 79 12.76 21.41 -10.98
C GLN A 79 11.86 20.81 -12.06
N VAL A 80 11.23 21.66 -12.86
CA VAL A 80 10.30 21.29 -13.93
C VAL A 80 10.82 21.87 -15.25
N VAL A 81 10.95 21.03 -16.26
CA VAL A 81 11.37 21.44 -17.61
C VAL A 81 10.35 20.93 -18.62
N LYS A 82 9.82 21.81 -19.48
CA LYS A 82 8.92 21.40 -20.56
C LYS A 82 9.72 20.83 -21.73
N THR A 83 9.51 19.56 -22.06
CA THR A 83 10.12 18.86 -23.19
C THR A 83 9.52 19.39 -24.50
N GLY A 84 10.37 19.80 -25.45
CA GLY A 84 9.95 20.18 -26.81
C GLY A 84 9.85 21.68 -27.11
N ALA A 85 10.10 22.58 -26.15
CA ALA A 85 10.31 23.99 -26.46
C ALA A 85 11.81 24.27 -26.60
N GLN A 86 12.21 24.90 -27.70
CA GLN A 86 13.60 25.10 -28.15
C GLN A 86 14.48 25.92 -27.20
N LYS A 87 13.93 26.38 -26.06
CA LYS A 87 14.59 27.03 -24.91
C LYS A 87 13.65 27.03 -23.68
N SER A 88 13.21 25.86 -23.21
CA SER A 88 12.48 25.80 -21.93
C SER A 88 13.43 26.09 -20.77
N ALA A 89 13.35 27.28 -20.18
CA ALA A 89 14.06 27.58 -18.95
C ALA A 89 13.57 26.66 -17.83
N PRO A 90 14.46 26.12 -16.99
CA PRO A 90 14.04 25.29 -15.87
C PRO A 90 13.26 26.13 -14.86
N HIS A 91 12.03 25.72 -14.57
CA HIS A 91 11.19 26.34 -13.54
C HIS A 91 11.33 25.56 -12.24
N VAL A 92 11.69 26.24 -11.16
CA VAL A 92 11.80 25.62 -9.83
C VAL A 92 10.54 25.91 -9.03
N ILE A 93 9.84 24.85 -8.61
CA ILE A 93 8.67 24.93 -7.74
C ILE A 93 8.98 24.37 -6.36
N ARG A 94 8.25 24.89 -5.36
CA ARG A 94 8.48 24.61 -3.95
C ARG A 94 7.17 24.28 -3.23
N PRO A 95 6.57 23.11 -3.49
CA PRO A 95 5.45 22.61 -2.71
C PRO A 95 5.78 22.51 -1.22
N ARG A 96 4.79 22.86 -0.39
CA ARG A 96 4.87 22.83 1.08
C ARG A 96 4.12 21.63 1.65
N PHE A 97 4.71 20.96 2.62
CA PHE A 97 4.13 19.85 3.37
C PHE A 97 4.33 20.10 4.87
N VAL A 98 3.25 20.06 5.65
CA VAL A 98 3.30 20.22 7.11
C VAL A 98 3.02 18.88 7.77
N ALA A 99 4.05 18.27 8.36
CA ALA A 99 4.02 16.87 8.81
C ALA A 99 3.33 16.65 10.18
N MET A 100 2.86 17.71 10.85
CA MET A 100 2.41 17.63 12.25
C MET A 100 1.20 18.49 12.63
N SER A 101 0.52 19.14 11.68
CA SER A 101 -0.82 19.64 11.97
C SER A 101 -1.81 18.47 11.92
N LEU A 102 -2.71 18.39 12.89
CA LEU A 102 -3.91 17.56 12.84
C LEU A 102 -5.06 18.52 12.53
N PRO A 103 -5.69 18.46 11.34
CA PRO A 103 -5.38 17.62 10.19
C PRO A 103 -4.13 18.07 9.41
N THR A 104 -3.45 17.14 8.74
CA THR A 104 -2.24 17.41 7.93
C THR A 104 -2.56 18.44 6.84
N GLU A 105 -2.13 19.68 7.03
CA GLU A 105 -2.33 20.74 6.04
C GLU A 105 -1.36 20.53 4.88
N GLN A 106 -1.91 20.21 3.72
CA GLN A 106 -1.18 20.13 2.46
C GLN A 106 -1.64 21.29 1.59
N LYS A 107 -0.81 22.32 1.43
CA LYS A 107 -1.13 23.45 0.53
C LYS A 107 -0.64 23.11 -0.88
N PRO A 108 -1.54 22.93 -1.86
CA PRO A 108 -1.12 22.71 -3.24
C PRO A 108 -0.36 23.94 -3.74
N VAL A 109 0.67 23.72 -4.55
CA VAL A 109 1.39 24.80 -5.25
C VAL A 109 1.08 24.67 -6.73
N THR A 110 0.44 25.70 -7.27
CA THR A 110 0.19 25.84 -8.71
C THR A 110 1.44 26.40 -9.37
N LEU A 111 1.85 25.82 -10.50
CA LEU A 111 2.87 26.42 -11.35
C LEU A 111 2.41 27.81 -11.83
N GLN A 112 3.35 28.74 -12.03
CA GLN A 112 3.07 30.16 -12.38
C GLN A 112 2.22 30.35 -13.65
N ASN A 113 2.00 29.30 -14.44
CA ASN A 113 1.16 29.33 -15.64
C ASN A 113 -0.30 28.91 -15.38
N GLY A 114 -0.68 28.57 -14.14
CA GLY A 114 -2.06 28.20 -13.76
C GLY A 114 -2.53 26.83 -14.26
N GLU A 115 -1.81 26.18 -15.17
CA GLU A 115 -2.23 24.95 -15.84
C GLU A 115 -1.98 23.66 -15.04
N ILE A 116 -1.01 23.65 -14.11
CA ILE A 116 -0.60 22.44 -13.38
C ILE A 116 -0.57 22.70 -11.88
N SER A 117 -1.27 21.85 -11.12
CA SER A 117 -1.27 21.86 -9.66
C SER A 117 -0.40 20.69 -9.15
N LEU A 118 0.49 20.96 -8.19
CA LEU A 118 1.32 19.95 -7.57
C LEU A 118 1.14 19.96 -6.04
N ARG A 119 0.86 18.79 -5.48
CA ARG A 119 0.66 18.59 -4.03
C ARG A 119 1.52 17.44 -3.53
N ILE A 120 2.25 17.63 -2.45
CA ILE A 120 2.96 16.54 -1.78
C ILE A 120 1.96 15.75 -0.94
N LEU A 121 1.88 14.44 -1.19
CA LEU A 121 1.04 13.51 -0.44
C LEU A 121 1.83 12.84 0.69
N GLN A 122 3.08 12.45 0.40
CA GLN A 122 3.94 11.74 1.34
C GLN A 122 5.40 12.15 1.15
N VAL A 123 6.12 12.22 2.27
CA VAL A 123 7.56 12.45 2.30
C VAL A 123 8.23 11.22 2.90
N ASN A 124 9.22 10.66 2.21
CA ASN A 124 10.09 9.62 2.72
C ASN A 124 11.53 10.16 2.77
N ALA A 125 12.07 10.29 3.98
CA ALA A 125 13.40 10.83 4.23
C ALA A 125 14.50 9.75 4.28
N ASP A 126 14.15 8.46 4.19
CA ASP A 126 15.12 7.37 4.20
C ASP A 126 16.00 7.43 2.93
N PRO A 127 17.33 7.21 3.02
CA PRO A 127 18.22 7.27 1.87
C PRO A 127 17.74 6.33 0.75
N PRO A 128 17.57 6.79 -0.51
CA PRO A 128 18.06 8.05 -1.12
C PRO A 128 17.19 9.31 -0.93
N GLY A 129 16.01 9.19 -0.32
CA GLY A 129 15.01 10.24 -0.16
C GLY A 129 14.05 10.27 -1.34
N SER A 130 12.74 10.21 -1.07
CA SER A 130 11.70 10.27 -2.09
C SER A 130 10.47 11.01 -1.63
N ILE A 131 9.72 11.55 -2.59
CA ILE A 131 8.43 12.20 -2.34
C ILE A 131 7.36 11.59 -3.22
N VAL A 132 6.16 11.45 -2.67
CA VAL A 132 4.96 11.11 -3.45
C VAL A 132 4.19 12.39 -3.69
N VAL A 133 3.97 12.71 -4.96
CA VAL A 133 3.29 13.94 -5.39
C VAL A 133 2.05 13.60 -6.22
N SER A 134 0.98 14.36 -6.01
CA SER A 134 -0.16 14.43 -6.91
C SER A 134 0.06 15.58 -7.89
N ILE A 135 -0.04 15.30 -9.17
CA ILE A 135 0.10 16.25 -10.27
C ILE A 135 -1.21 16.24 -11.06
N GLU A 136 -1.90 17.37 -11.08
CA GLU A 136 -3.13 17.56 -11.85
C GLU A 136 -2.91 18.60 -12.95
N GLY A 137 -3.66 18.50 -14.06
CA GLY A 137 -3.60 19.46 -15.16
C GLY A 137 -2.67 19.08 -16.33
N ILE A 138 -2.03 17.92 -16.28
CA ILE A 138 -1.31 17.35 -17.44
C ILE A 138 -2.31 16.51 -18.25
N ALA A 139 -2.69 17.00 -19.43
CA ALA A 139 -3.70 16.40 -20.31
C ALA A 139 -3.19 15.18 -21.12
N ASP A 140 -2.12 14.53 -20.67
CA ASP A 140 -1.45 13.49 -21.44
C ASP A 140 -2.04 12.10 -21.14
N GLU A 141 -2.34 11.33 -22.20
CA GLU A 141 -2.79 9.93 -22.10
C GLU A 141 -1.72 9.03 -21.43
N ALA A 142 -0.48 9.51 -21.36
CA ALA A 142 0.66 8.91 -20.66
C ALA A 142 0.62 9.09 -19.13
N VAL A 143 -0.37 9.80 -18.56
CA VAL A 143 -0.61 9.78 -17.11
C VAL A 143 -0.92 8.34 -16.73
N ARG A 144 -0.02 7.72 -15.93
CA ARG A 144 -0.10 6.31 -15.49
C ARG A 144 -1.57 5.96 -15.27
N GLN A 145 -2.07 5.05 -16.10
CA GLN A 145 -3.45 4.60 -16.03
C GLN A 145 -3.76 4.24 -14.59
N ASN A 146 -4.97 4.54 -14.12
CA ASN A 146 -5.40 4.20 -12.77
C ASN A 146 -5.16 2.70 -12.59
N VAL A 147 -4.13 2.32 -11.86
CA VAL A 147 -3.90 0.90 -11.56
C VAL A 147 -4.84 0.64 -10.40
N PRO A 148 -5.96 -0.08 -10.61
CA PRO A 148 -6.86 -0.36 -9.50
C PRO A 148 -6.11 -1.17 -8.45
N ALA A 149 -6.48 -0.99 -7.18
CA ALA A 149 -5.95 -1.86 -6.13
C ALA A 149 -6.33 -3.31 -6.43
N GLN A 150 -5.36 -4.21 -6.37
CA GLN A 150 -5.54 -5.63 -6.61
C GLN A 150 -5.33 -6.39 -5.31
N LEU A 151 -6.23 -7.31 -5.00
CA LEU A 151 -6.11 -8.24 -3.89
C LEU A 151 -6.12 -9.65 -4.46
N LEU A 152 -4.99 -10.35 -4.33
CA LEU A 152 -4.88 -11.75 -4.68
C LEU A 152 -5.35 -12.60 -3.51
N VAL A 153 -6.39 -13.40 -3.75
CA VAL A 153 -6.99 -14.27 -2.74
C VAL A 153 -6.95 -15.71 -3.25
N GLU A 154 -6.42 -16.60 -2.44
CA GLU A 154 -6.49 -18.03 -2.67
C GLU A 154 -7.74 -18.61 -2.02
N ILE A 155 -8.52 -19.38 -2.79
CA ILE A 155 -9.67 -20.12 -2.28
C ILE A 155 -9.36 -21.61 -2.37
N SER A 156 -9.16 -22.21 -1.20
CA SER A 156 -8.86 -23.64 -1.05
C SER A 156 -10.09 -24.37 -0.49
N ARG A 157 -10.60 -25.37 -1.21
CA ARG A 157 -11.72 -26.21 -0.74
C ARG A 157 -11.21 -27.55 -0.24
N LYS A 158 -11.56 -27.90 1.00
CA LYS A 158 -11.26 -29.20 1.60
C LYS A 158 -12.55 -29.99 1.82
N PRO A 159 -13.00 -30.77 0.81
CA PRO A 159 -14.21 -31.57 0.94
C PRO A 159 -14.00 -32.69 1.95
N LEU A 160 -15.08 -33.11 2.61
CA LEU A 160 -15.16 -34.35 3.42
C LEU A 160 -14.26 -34.39 4.67
N ILE A 161 -13.74 -33.27 5.15
CA ILE A 161 -12.99 -33.25 6.43
C ILE A 161 -13.86 -33.76 7.60
N ASN A 162 -15.18 -33.56 7.52
CA ASN A 162 -16.12 -34.05 8.54
C ASN A 162 -16.23 -35.58 8.57
N PHE A 163 -15.94 -36.29 7.47
CA PHE A 163 -15.87 -37.75 7.49
C PHE A 163 -14.66 -38.27 8.25
N LEU A 164 -13.54 -37.55 8.22
CA LEU A 164 -12.37 -37.87 9.04
C LEU A 164 -12.75 -37.77 10.53
N TRP A 165 -13.41 -36.69 10.93
CA TRP A 165 -13.89 -36.50 12.30
C TRP A 165 -14.93 -37.55 12.70
N LEU A 166 -15.88 -37.87 11.83
CA LEU A 166 -16.86 -38.93 12.05
C LEU A 166 -16.18 -40.29 12.28
N GLY A 167 -15.21 -40.64 11.42
CA GLY A 167 -14.44 -41.87 11.55
C GLY A 167 -13.68 -41.93 12.88
N MET A 168 -13.05 -40.83 13.29
CA MET A 168 -12.36 -40.73 14.58
C MET A 168 -13.34 -40.97 15.75
N VAL A 169 -14.52 -40.36 15.72
CA VAL A 169 -15.57 -40.58 16.74
C VAL A 169 -16.02 -42.04 16.75
N CYS A 170 -16.26 -42.65 15.60
CA CYS A 170 -16.66 -44.05 15.48
C CYS A 170 -15.63 -45.01 16.09
N ILE A 171 -14.34 -44.78 15.85
CA ILE A 171 -13.24 -45.58 16.43
C ILE A 171 -13.22 -45.44 17.94
N VAL A 172 -13.33 -44.21 18.46
CA VAL A 172 -13.34 -43.96 19.92
C VAL A 172 -14.54 -44.63 20.59
N VAL A 173 -15.73 -44.50 20.01
CA VAL A 173 -16.96 -45.12 20.51
C VAL A 173 -16.87 -46.64 20.45
N GLY A 174 -16.42 -47.20 19.32
CA GLY A 174 -16.21 -48.65 19.16
C GLY A 174 -15.22 -49.20 20.17
N GLY A 175 -14.11 -48.48 20.40
CA GLY A 175 -13.12 -48.82 21.42
C GLY A 175 -13.71 -48.81 22.84
N LEU A 176 -14.47 -47.77 23.19
CA LEU A 176 -15.16 -47.67 24.49
C LEU A 176 -16.15 -48.81 24.70
N ILE A 177 -16.91 -49.19 23.67
CA ILE A 177 -17.85 -50.32 23.73
C ILE A 177 -17.09 -51.64 23.92
N ALA A 178 -16.03 -51.86 23.16
CA ALA A 178 -15.22 -53.07 23.25
C ALA A 178 -14.59 -53.24 24.65
N VAL A 179 -14.03 -52.16 25.20
CA VAL A 179 -13.48 -52.15 26.57
C VAL A 179 -14.56 -52.44 27.60
N ARG A 180 -15.73 -51.80 27.51
CA ARG A 180 -16.85 -52.05 28.43
C ARG A 180 -17.31 -53.51 28.39
N ARG A 181 -17.44 -54.10 27.19
CA ARG A 181 -17.84 -55.50 27.03
C ARG A 181 -16.81 -56.44 27.66
N ARG A 182 -15.53 -56.20 27.40
CA ARG A 182 -14.44 -57.00 27.95
C ARG A 182 -14.35 -56.95 29.47
N ILE A 183 -14.61 -55.80 30.09
CA ILE A 183 -14.65 -55.68 31.56
C ILE A 183 -15.84 -56.46 32.14
N GLY A 184 -16.97 -56.50 31.43
CA GLY A 184 -18.13 -57.30 31.83
C GLY A 184 -17.88 -58.80 31.77
N GLU A 185 -17.07 -59.28 30.81
CA GLU A 185 -16.68 -60.70 30.67
C GLU A 185 -15.65 -61.17 31.71
N LEU A 186 -14.94 -60.24 32.37
CA LEU A 186 -13.91 -60.53 33.37
C LEU A 186 -14.42 -60.51 34.83
N LYS A 187 -15.71 -60.24 35.03
CA LYS A 187 -16.40 -60.32 36.33
C LYS A 187 -17.21 -61.60 36.43
#